data_AF-A0A838DI90-F1
#
_entry.id   AF-A0A838DI90-F1
#
_cell.length_a   1.000
_cell.length_b   1.000
_cell.length_c   1.000
_cell.angle_alpha   90.00
_cell.angle_beta   90.00
_cell.angle_gamma   90.00
#
_symmetry.space_group_name_H-M   'P 1'
#
loop_
_entity.id
_entity.type
_entity.pdbx_description
1 polymer ?
#
loop_
_entity_poly.entity_id
_entity_poly.type
_entity_poly.pdbx_seq_one_letter_code
_entity_poly.pdbx_strand_id
1 'polypeptide(L)'
;MFFEVVPEKDPTTLRAGDEFLVRVLKDGQPFRRLLPQRGERRRGKGRNAKDGFADRVASKLEREGRWLFRGTDIRKSNKPDVDWESDFAMLTLEVTAREARPLKY
;
A
#
# COMPACT_ATOMS: atom_id res chain seq x y z
N MET A 1 18.93 3.46 7.29
CA MET A 1 17.87 4.07 6.47
C MET A 1 16.68 3.13 6.55
N PHE A 2 15.54 3.59 7.04
CA PHE A 2 14.33 2.77 7.17
C PHE A 2 13.23 3.32 6.25
N PHE A 3 12.49 2.42 5.65
CA PHE A 3 11.45 2.73 4.69
C PHE A 3 10.11 2.25 5.22
N GLU A 4 9.08 3.07 5.05
CA GLU A 4 7.85 2.96 5.84
C GLU A 4 6.61 3.11 4.97
N VAL A 5 5.62 2.25 5.22
CA VAL A 5 4.26 2.37 4.69
C VAL A 5 3.33 2.53 5.87
N VAL A 6 2.80 3.74 6.06
CA VAL A 6 2.09 4.13 7.29
C VAL A 6 0.62 4.41 6.97
N PRO A 7 -0.34 3.64 7.53
CA PRO A 7 -1.76 3.97 7.47
C PRO A 7 -2.06 5.33 8.09
N GLU A 8 -2.95 6.12 7.49
CA GLU A 8 -3.47 7.34 8.14
C GLU A 8 -4.69 7.08 9.04
N LYS A 9 -5.27 5.89 8.97
CA LYS A 9 -6.34 5.44 9.88
C LYS A 9 -6.08 4.02 10.35
N ASP A 10 -6.82 3.60 11.37
CA ASP A 10 -6.75 2.24 11.92
C ASP A 10 -6.95 1.19 10.79
N PRO A 11 -5.92 0.37 10.48
CA PRO A 11 -5.99 -0.61 9.41
C PRO A 11 -6.76 -1.88 9.81
N THR A 12 -7.21 -2.00 11.07
CA THR A 12 -7.91 -3.19 11.58
C THR A 12 -9.44 -3.10 11.48
N THR A 13 -9.97 -1.91 11.18
CA THR A 13 -11.42 -1.65 11.13
C THR A 13 -11.95 -1.46 9.72
N LEU A 14 -11.19 -1.87 8.70
CA LEU A 14 -11.46 -1.56 7.31
C LEU A 14 -12.61 -2.41 6.74
N ARG A 15 -13.47 -1.77 5.95
CA ARG A 15 -14.60 -2.40 5.26
C ARG A 15 -14.56 -2.16 3.76
N ALA A 16 -15.19 -3.07 3.02
CA ALA A 16 -15.37 -2.91 1.59
C ALA A 16 -16.10 -1.58 1.28
N GLY A 17 -15.60 -0.86 0.28
CA GLY A 17 -16.04 0.47 -0.12
C GLY A 17 -15.33 1.62 0.58
N ASP A 18 -14.57 1.38 1.64
CA ASP A 18 -13.83 2.43 2.34
C ASP A 18 -12.70 3.01 1.47
N GLU A 19 -12.46 4.31 1.62
CA GLU A 19 -11.20 4.91 1.18
C GLU A 19 -10.10 4.62 2.22
N PHE A 20 -8.92 4.28 1.77
CA PHE A 20 -7.76 4.00 2.60
C PHE A 20 -6.56 4.76 2.06
N LEU A 21 -5.94 5.54 2.95
CA LEU A 21 -4.77 6.33 2.64
C LEU A 21 -3.55 5.78 3.36
N VAL A 22 -2.44 5.66 2.63
CA VAL A 22 -1.13 5.36 3.20
C VAL A 22 -0.15 6.46 2.86
N ARG A 23 0.67 6.83 3.84
CA ARG A 23 1.88 7.64 3.65
C ARG A 23 3.07 6.75 3.41
N VAL A 24 3.95 7.25 2.57
CA VAL A 24 5.23 6.63 2.26
C VAL A 24 6.30 7.51 2.85
N LEU A 25 7.10 6.95 3.75
CA LEU A 25 8.19 7.68 4.40
C LEU A 25 9.53 6.98 4.20
N LYS A 26 10.59 7.77 4.25
CA LYS A 26 11.98 7.35 4.35
C LYS A 26 12.62 8.10 5.49
N ASP A 27 13.02 7.38 6.52
CA ASP A 27 13.52 7.94 7.79
C ASP A 27 12.57 9.00 8.36
N GLY A 28 11.26 8.70 8.38
CA GLY A 28 10.22 9.61 8.85
C GLY A 28 9.86 10.77 7.92
N GLN A 29 10.56 10.97 6.80
CA GLN A 29 10.27 12.04 5.83
C GLN A 29 9.44 11.54 4.63
N PRO A 30 8.53 12.36 4.07
CA PRO A 30 7.76 11.98 2.90
C PRO A 30 8.64 11.55 1.71
N PHE A 31 8.34 10.39 1.13
CA PHE A 31 9.16 9.82 0.06
C PHE A 31 8.33 9.52 -1.18
N ARG A 32 8.60 10.25 -2.27
CA ARG A 32 7.76 10.26 -3.48
C ARG A 32 8.14 9.21 -4.53
N ARG A 33 9.29 8.53 -4.45
CA ARG A 33 9.81 7.74 -5.59
C ARG A 33 9.23 6.33 -5.73
N LEU A 34 7.96 6.13 -5.36
CA LEU A 34 7.37 4.79 -5.28
C LEU A 34 6.46 4.39 -6.44
N LEU A 35 6.49 3.08 -6.72
CA LEU A 35 5.48 2.35 -7.48
C LEU A 35 4.62 1.55 -6.49
N PRO A 36 3.51 2.13 -5.96
CA PRO A 36 2.60 1.38 -5.10
C PRO A 36 1.96 0.25 -5.89
N GLN A 37 2.19 -0.99 -5.47
CA GLN A 37 1.49 -2.14 -6.03
C GLN A 37 0.35 -2.54 -5.11
N ARG A 38 -0.87 -2.49 -5.65
CA ARG A 38 -2.11 -2.96 -5.03
C ARG A 38 -2.36 -4.40 -5.47
N GLY A 39 -2.34 -5.33 -4.52
CA GLY A 39 -2.64 -6.74 -4.77
C GLY A 39 -3.82 -7.25 -3.95
N GLU A 40 -4.85 -7.77 -4.63
CA GLU A 40 -5.86 -8.64 -4.01
C GLU A 40 -5.30 -10.07 -4.04
N ARG A 41 -5.25 -10.77 -2.89
CA ARG A 41 -4.71 -12.15 -2.84
C ARG A 41 -5.73 -13.20 -3.31
N ARG A 42 -6.36 -12.99 -4.46
CA ARG A 42 -7.03 -14.06 -5.25
C ARG A 42 -6.29 -14.23 -6.57
N ARG A 43 -6.21 -15.48 -7.05
CA ARG A 43 -5.50 -15.89 -8.27
C ARG A 43 -5.71 -14.89 -9.43
N GLY A 44 -4.66 -14.15 -9.78
CA GLY A 44 -4.57 -13.44 -11.06
C GLY A 44 -4.68 -11.92 -10.95
N LYS A 45 -3.53 -11.26 -11.15
CA LYS A 45 -3.36 -9.83 -11.47
C LYS A 45 -3.82 -8.82 -10.40
N GLY A 46 -2.90 -8.48 -9.50
CA GLY A 46 -2.95 -7.16 -8.85
C GLY A 46 -2.90 -6.06 -9.91
N ARG A 47 -3.80 -5.07 -9.83
CA ARG A 47 -3.71 -3.88 -10.69
C ARG A 47 -2.61 -3.00 -10.11
N ASN A 48 -1.52 -2.83 -10.86
CA ASN A 48 -0.58 -1.76 -10.57
C ASN A 48 -1.36 -0.45 -10.70
N ALA A 49 -1.50 0.31 -9.60
CA ALA A 49 -2.00 1.66 -9.70
C ALA A 49 -1.03 2.43 -10.60
N LYS A 50 -1.55 3.13 -11.61
CA LYS A 50 -0.79 4.02 -12.49
C LYS A 50 -0.37 5.30 -11.78
N ASP A 51 -0.51 5.35 -10.46
CA ASP A 51 -0.18 6.52 -9.69
C ASP A 51 1.34 6.61 -9.66
N GLY A 52 1.84 7.60 -10.39
CA GLY A 52 3.25 7.93 -10.43
C GLY A 52 3.78 8.28 -9.04
N PHE A 53 5.01 8.77 -9.02
CA PHE A 53 5.74 9.11 -7.82
C PHE A 53 4.94 9.98 -6.83
N ALA A 54 4.40 9.37 -5.76
CA ALA A 54 3.63 10.02 -4.71
C ALA A 54 4.04 9.53 -3.31
N ASP A 55 4.11 10.45 -2.36
CA ASP A 55 4.36 10.22 -0.92
C ASP A 55 3.06 9.84 -0.17
N ARG A 56 1.92 9.92 -0.85
CA ARG A 56 0.61 9.53 -0.35
C ARG A 56 -0.14 8.74 -1.42
N VAL A 57 -0.70 7.61 -1.04
CA VAL A 57 -1.44 6.73 -1.95
C VAL A 57 -2.84 6.55 -1.40
N ALA A 58 -3.82 7.04 -2.14
CA ALA A 58 -5.23 6.82 -1.87
C ALA A 58 -5.69 5.54 -2.58
N SER A 59 -6.48 4.72 -1.91
CA SER A 59 -7.03 3.49 -2.48
C SER A 59 -8.46 3.29 -2.03
N LYS A 60 -9.36 3.06 -2.98
CA LYS A 60 -10.71 2.58 -2.69
C LYS A 60 -10.67 1.07 -2.48
N LEU A 61 -11.02 0.62 -1.29
CA LEU A 61 -11.04 -0.80 -0.90
C LEU A 61 -12.31 -1.47 -1.44
N GLU A 62 -12.40 -1.64 -2.75
CA GLU A 62 -13.63 -2.05 -3.45
C GLU A 62 -14.21 -3.41 -3.00
N ARG A 63 -13.42 -4.24 -2.33
CA ARG A 63 -13.79 -5.61 -1.96
C ARG A 63 -13.22 -5.99 -0.60
N GLU A 64 -13.91 -6.89 0.08
CA GLU A 64 -13.41 -7.59 1.25
C GLU A 64 -12.26 -8.56 0.90
N GLY A 65 -11.58 -9.02 1.94
CA GLY A 65 -10.44 -9.95 1.87
C GLY A 65 -9.11 -9.26 2.14
N ARG A 66 -8.03 -9.95 1.76
CA ARG A 66 -6.66 -9.51 2.04
C ARG A 66 -6.11 -8.61 0.95
N TRP A 67 -5.59 -7.46 1.39
CA TRP A 67 -4.94 -6.47 0.55
C TRP A 67 -3.47 -6.32 0.90
N LEU A 68 -2.64 -6.11 -0.12
CA LEU A 68 -1.22 -5.81 0.01
C LEU A 68 -0.92 -4.42 -0.54
N PHE A 69 -0.27 -3.61 0.29
CA PHE A 69 0.42 -2.39 -0.08
C PHE A 69 1.91 -2.66 0.04
N ARG A 70 2.66 -2.45 -1.03
CA ARG A 70 4.12 -2.61 -1.01
C ARG A 70 4.82 -1.48 -1.71
N GLY A 71 6.02 -1.21 -1.24
CA GLY A 71 6.95 -0.33 -1.89
C GLY A 71 8.37 -0.86 -1.90
N THR A 72 9.10 -0.53 -2.95
CA THR A 72 10.53 -0.81 -3.10
C THR A 72 11.24 0.45 -3.58
N ASP A 73 12.27 0.88 -2.85
CA ASP A 73 13.24 1.89 -3.29
C ASP A 73 14.45 1.14 -3.85
N ILE A 74 14.71 1.29 -5.15
CA ILE A 74 15.86 0.67 -5.84
C ILE A 74 16.81 1.79 -6.27
N ARG A 75 18.07 1.67 -5.90
CA ARG A 75 19.10 2.69 -6.15
C ARG A 75 20.44 2.06 -6.49
N LYS A 76 21.28 2.79 -7.22
CA LYS A 76 22.67 2.39 -7.42
C LYS A 76 23.38 2.36 -6.06
N SER A 77 24.21 1.34 -5.88
CA SER A 77 25.04 1.20 -4.71
C SER A 77 26.27 2.10 -4.79
N ASN A 78 26.74 2.57 -3.63
CA ASN A 78 28.05 3.25 -3.50
C ASN A 78 29.15 2.30 -2.96
N LYS A 79 28.82 1.03 -2.70
CA LYS A 79 29.77 0.03 -2.21
C LYS A 79 30.55 -0.58 -3.38
N PRO A 80 31.85 -0.90 -3.19
CA PRO A 80 32.59 -1.67 -4.19
C PRO A 80 31.90 -3.02 -4.42
N ASP A 81 31.92 -3.48 -5.67
CA ASP A 81 31.40 -4.79 -6.11
C ASP A 81 29.89 -5.02 -5.89
N VAL A 82 29.12 -3.95 -5.68
CA VAL A 82 27.65 -4.02 -5.62
C VAL A 82 27.10 -2.99 -6.61
N ASP A 83 26.23 -3.42 -7.53
CA ASP A 83 25.64 -2.51 -8.53
C ASP A 83 24.41 -1.77 -7.98
N TRP A 84 23.59 -2.46 -7.20
CA TRP A 84 22.28 -1.98 -6.75
C TRP A 84 22.01 -2.34 -5.30
N GLU A 85 21.31 -1.44 -4.61
CA GLU A 85 20.72 -1.67 -3.30
C GLU A 85 19.21 -1.46 -3.37
N SER A 86 18.48 -2.18 -2.52
CA SER A 86 17.06 -1.93 -2.35
C SER A 86 16.60 -2.03 -0.90
N ASP A 87 15.68 -1.15 -0.55
CA ASP A 87 14.90 -1.21 0.68
C ASP A 87 13.43 -1.42 0.29
N PHE A 88 12.69 -2.16 1.11
CA PHE A 88 11.27 -2.41 0.87
C PHE A 88 10.47 -2.38 2.17
N ALA A 89 9.19 -2.04 2.03
CA ALA A 89 8.21 -2.15 3.10
C ALA A 89 6.90 -2.69 2.54
N MET A 90 6.22 -3.46 3.37
CA MET A 90 4.96 -4.10 3.04
C MET A 90 3.98 -3.93 4.19
N LEU A 91 2.74 -3.58 3.84
CA LEU A 91 1.61 -3.57 4.73
C LEU A 91 0.55 -4.51 4.15
N THR A 92 0.18 -5.51 4.94
CA THR A 92 -0.96 -6.38 4.64
C THR A 92 -2.09 -6.03 5.57
N LEU A 93 -3.30 -5.93 5.03
CA LEU A 93 -4.50 -5.63 5.82
C LEU A 93 -5.65 -6.55 5.40
N GLU A 94 -6.57 -6.75 6.33
CA GLU A 94 -7.80 -7.52 6.12
C GLU A 94 -8.97 -6.54 6.02
N VAL A 95 -9.75 -6.64 4.95
CA VAL A 95 -10.94 -5.82 4.71
C VAL A 95 -12.15 -6.69 4.90
N THR A 96 -13.08 -6.27 5.75
CA THR A 96 -14.30 -7.03 6.01
C THR A 96 -15.46 -6.58 5.11
N ALA A 97 -16.49 -7.41 4.99
CA ALA A 97 -17.73 -7.02 4.33
C ALA A 97 -18.31 -5.76 4.96
N ARG A 98 -18.89 -4.88 4.16
CA ARG A 98 -19.78 -3.84 4.69
C ARG A 98 -21.16 -4.47 4.85
N GLU A 99 -21.67 -4.52 6.08
CA GLU A 99 -23.03 -5.02 6.32
C GLU A 99 -24.03 -4.27 5.45
N ALA A 100 -24.90 -5.01 4.77
CA ALA A 100 -26.01 -4.44 4.04
C ALA A 100 -26.96 -3.78 5.04
N ARG A 101 -27.31 -2.50 4.82
CA ARG A 101 -28.38 -1.87 5.60
C ARG A 101 -29.67 -2.64 5.32
N PRO A 102 -30.39 -3.14 6.36
CA PRO A 102 -31.70 -3.72 6.13
C PRO A 102 -32.63 -2.64 5.58
N LEU A 103 -33.30 -2.95 4.47
CA LEU A 103 -34.38 -2.10 3.94
C LEU A 103 -35.49 -2.07 5.00
N LYS A 104 -35.78 -0.87 5.52
CA LYS A 104 -37.01 -0.65 6.29
C LYS A 104 -38.15 -0.59 5.27
N TYR A 105 -39.06 -1.57 5.34
CA TYR A 105 -40.35 -1.51 4.67
C TYR A 105 -41.29 -0.54 5.40
#